data_AF-A0A526YDZ4-F1
#
_entry.id   AF-A0A526YDZ4-F1
#
_cell.length_a   1.000
_cell.length_b   1.000
_cell.length_c   1.000
_cell.angle_alpha   90.00
_cell.angle_beta   90.00
_cell.angle_gamma   90.00
#
_symmetry.space_group_name_H-M   'P 1'
#
loop_
_entity.id
_entity.type
_entity.pdbx_description
1 polymer ?
#
loop_
_entity_poly.entity_id
_entity_poly.type
_entity_poly.pdbx_seq_one_letter_code
_entity_poly.pdbx_strand_id
1 'polypeptide(L)'
;GNDYDLAGFAVGAAERGQLLPTDDIVEGDVLLGLASSGVHSNGFSLVRRIVATSRLAWTDPAPFNDEATLAEALLEPTRIYVKSILKAIRNTHGIKALAHITGGGFPENIPRVLPKDFSAELDLDAIEVPAVFSWLAKTGGV
;
A
#
# COMPACT_ATOMS: atom_id res chain seq x y z
N GLY A 1 26.19 10.05 -14.05
CA GLY A 1 25.25 8.96 -14.37
C GLY A 1 25.21 7.98 -13.23
N ASN A 2 24.74 8.42 -12.06
CA ASN A 2 24.64 7.60 -10.84
C ASN A 2 23.18 7.26 -10.49
N ASP A 3 22.24 7.60 -11.37
CA ASP A 3 20.82 7.31 -11.19
C ASP A 3 20.43 6.16 -12.11
N TYR A 4 19.57 5.27 -11.61
CA TYR A 4 19.00 4.15 -12.35
C TYR A 4 17.48 4.30 -12.36
N ASP A 5 16.88 4.11 -13.52
CA ASP A 5 15.43 4.04 -13.68
C ASP A 5 15.03 2.60 -14.00
N LEU A 6 14.08 2.07 -13.24
CA LEU A 6 13.59 0.71 -13.38
C LEU A 6 12.10 0.76 -13.69
N ALA A 7 11.76 0.34 -14.91
CA ALA A 7 10.38 0.13 -15.33
C ALA A 7 10.16 -1.35 -15.64
N GLY A 8 8.96 -1.83 -15.34
CA GLY A 8 8.50 -3.17 -15.70
C GLY A 8 7.05 -3.11 -16.18
N PHE A 9 6.65 -4.12 -16.94
CA PHE A 9 5.26 -4.28 -17.36
C PHE A 9 4.78 -5.69 -17.02
N ALA A 10 3.48 -5.83 -16.79
CA ALA A 10 2.81 -7.10 -16.60
C ALA A 10 1.67 -7.22 -17.61
N VAL A 11 1.40 -8.44 -18.06
CA VAL A 11 0.25 -8.77 -18.91
C VAL A 11 -0.62 -9.78 -18.18
N GLY A 12 -1.92 -9.55 -18.19
CA GLY A 12 -2.92 -10.45 -17.64
C GLY A 12 -4.11 -10.59 -18.57
N ALA A 13 -4.98 -11.56 -18.28
CA ALA A 13 -6.24 -11.76 -18.99
C ALA A 13 -7.38 -11.87 -17.97
N ALA A 14 -8.55 -11.39 -18.36
CA ALA A 14 -9.78 -11.48 -17.58
C ALA A 14 -10.95 -11.81 -18.51
N GLU A 15 -11.93 -12.53 -17.99
CA GLU A 15 -13.13 -12.88 -18.74
C GLU A 15 -14.01 -11.65 -18.94
N ARG A 16 -14.62 -11.54 -20.13
CA ARG A 16 -15.52 -10.42 -20.42
C ARG A 16 -16.75 -10.51 -19.52
N GLY A 17 -17.11 -9.40 -18.88
CA GLY A 17 -18.25 -9.34 -17.95
C GLY A 17 -17.93 -9.77 -16.52
N GLN A 18 -16.68 -10.15 -16.23
CA GLN A 18 -16.19 -10.43 -14.87
C GLN A 18 -15.17 -9.38 -14.39
N LEU A 19 -15.15 -8.20 -15.03
CA LEU A 19 -14.24 -7.12 -14.65
C LEU A 19 -14.72 -6.45 -13.37
N LEU A 20 -13.76 -6.03 -12.56
CA LEU A 20 -13.99 -5.17 -11.41
C LEU A 20 -13.74 -3.70 -11.81
N PRO A 21 -14.39 -2.72 -11.14
CA PRO A 21 -15.43 -2.92 -10.13
C PRO A 21 -16.73 -3.47 -10.73
N THR A 22 -17.50 -4.19 -9.92
CA THR A 22 -18.87 -4.59 -10.25
C THR A 22 -19.84 -3.42 -10.10
N ASP A 23 -21.05 -3.54 -10.66
CA ASP A 23 -22.09 -2.52 -10.64
C ASP A 23 -23.04 -2.62 -9.43
N ASP A 24 -22.79 -3.56 -8.52
CA ASP A 24 -23.61 -3.88 -7.34
C ASP A 24 -22.99 -3.41 -6.01
N ILE A 25 -22.08 -2.42 -6.05
CA ILE A 25 -21.59 -1.74 -4.84
C ILE A 25 -22.73 -0.96 -4.19
N VAL A 26 -22.95 -1.19 -2.90
CA VAL A 26 -24.06 -0.61 -2.13
C VAL A 26 -23.62 -0.20 -0.73
N GLU A 27 -24.46 0.60 -0.06
CA GLU A 27 -24.27 0.96 1.34
C GLU A 27 -24.29 -0.31 2.21
N GLY A 28 -23.38 -0.37 3.18
CA GLY A 28 -23.19 -1.54 4.04
C GLY A 28 -22.21 -2.58 3.50
N ASP A 29 -21.67 -2.41 2.29
CA ASP A 29 -20.52 -3.20 1.83
C ASP A 29 -19.30 -2.95 2.73
N VAL A 30 -18.51 -4.01 2.95
CA VAL A 30 -17.37 -4.00 3.88
C VAL A 30 -16.06 -3.74 3.14
N LEU A 31 -15.25 -2.83 3.68
CA LEU A 31 -13.87 -2.66 3.24
C LEU A 31 -12.95 -3.63 3.99
N LEU A 32 -12.21 -4.46 3.25
CA LEU A 32 -11.20 -5.35 3.79
C LEU A 32 -9.81 -4.86 3.38
N GLY A 33 -8.99 -4.52 4.37
CA GLY A 33 -7.60 -4.14 4.17
C GLY A 33 -6.66 -5.36 4.16
N LEU A 34 -5.69 -5.37 3.25
CA LEU A 34 -4.56 -6.29 3.31
C LEU A 34 -3.32 -5.53 3.79
N ALA A 35 -2.72 -5.99 4.88
CA ALA A 35 -1.55 -5.35 5.47
C ALA A 35 -0.39 -5.24 4.47
N SER A 36 0.15 -4.01 4.36
CA SER A 36 1.40 -3.75 3.64
C SER A 36 2.59 -4.36 4.39
N SER A 37 3.73 -4.42 3.71
CA SER A 37 5.01 -4.81 4.31
C SER A 37 5.80 -3.58 4.80
N GLY A 38 5.26 -2.37 4.61
CA GLY A 38 5.94 -1.11 4.89
C GLY A 38 5.55 -0.04 3.88
N VAL A 39 6.52 0.80 3.50
CA VAL A 39 6.34 1.94 2.57
C VAL A 39 6.12 1.51 1.11
N HIS A 40 6.36 0.24 0.79
CA HIS A 40 6.27 -0.33 -0.57
C HIS A 40 7.19 0.39 -1.55
N SER A 41 6.65 1.01 -2.60
CA SER A 41 7.42 1.68 -3.66
C SER A 41 7.07 3.16 -3.82
N ASN A 42 6.29 3.72 -2.89
CA ASN A 42 5.80 5.09 -2.95
C ASN A 42 6.32 5.93 -1.77
N GLY A 43 6.41 7.25 -1.96
CA GLY A 43 6.82 8.17 -0.89
C GLY A 43 8.33 8.21 -0.60
N PHE A 44 9.18 7.51 -1.38
CA PHE A 44 10.62 7.46 -1.12
C PHE A 44 11.33 8.82 -1.17
N SER A 45 10.80 9.80 -1.90
CA SER A 45 11.32 11.17 -1.85
C SER A 45 11.20 11.79 -0.46
N LEU A 46 10.09 11.54 0.25
CA LEU A 46 9.90 11.98 1.62
C LEU A 46 10.75 11.15 2.59
N VAL A 47 10.76 9.81 2.43
CA VAL A 47 11.57 8.90 3.25
C VAL A 47 13.04 9.31 3.23
N ARG A 48 13.64 9.50 2.05
CA ARG A 48 15.04 9.93 1.92
C ARG A 48 15.31 11.27 2.59
N ARG A 49 14.37 12.22 2.51
CA ARG A 49 14.49 13.53 3.17
C ARG A 49 14.49 13.39 4.69
N ILE A 50 13.60 12.57 5.25
CA ILE A 50 13.52 12.32 6.69
C ILE A 50 14.80 11.64 7.19
N VAL A 51 15.29 10.62 6.49
CA VAL A 51 16.54 9.93 6.83
C VAL A 51 17.74 10.89 6.79
N ALA A 52 17.82 11.76 5.77
CA ALA A 52 18.90 12.75 5.69
C ALA A 52 18.95 13.70 6.90
N THR A 53 17.81 13.94 7.56
CA THR A 53 17.72 14.77 8.77
C THR A 53 17.75 13.99 10.08
N SER A 54 17.62 12.65 10.06
CA SER A 54 17.53 11.81 11.26
C SER A 54 18.87 11.57 11.95
N ARG A 55 19.98 11.91 11.29
CA ARG A 55 21.38 11.62 11.71
C ARG A 55 21.74 10.13 11.74
N LEU A 56 20.90 9.26 11.21
CA LEU A 56 21.20 7.84 11.04
C LEU A 56 21.91 7.59 9.71
N ALA A 57 22.90 6.71 9.72
CA ALA A 57 23.41 6.09 8.52
C ALA A 57 22.46 4.98 8.04
N TRP A 58 22.49 4.68 6.75
CA TRP A 58 21.71 3.59 6.15
C TRP A 58 22.04 2.21 6.74
N THR A 59 23.26 2.04 7.25
CA THR A 59 23.76 0.81 7.88
C THR A 59 23.51 0.74 9.38
N ASP A 60 22.99 1.81 9.99
CA ASP A 60 22.62 1.78 11.41
C ASP A 60 21.40 0.88 11.62
N PRO A 61 21.21 0.31 12.82
CA PRO A 61 19.98 -0.42 13.16
C PRO A 61 18.73 0.43 12.94
N ALA A 62 17.68 -0.17 12.40
CA ALA A 62 16.41 0.54 12.20
C ALA A 62 15.72 0.77 13.56
N PRO A 63 15.34 2.01 13.92
CA PRO A 63 14.70 2.30 15.22
C PRO A 63 13.31 1.65 15.43
N PHE A 64 12.81 0.95 14.42
CA PHE A 64 11.51 0.29 14.38
C PHE A 64 11.63 -1.19 14.00
N ASN A 65 12.85 -1.71 13.84
CA ASN A 65 13.14 -3.12 13.57
C ASN A 65 14.57 -3.47 14.02
N ASP A 66 14.70 -4.10 15.19
CA ASP A 66 16.00 -4.42 15.80
C ASP A 66 16.78 -5.52 15.05
N GLU A 67 16.13 -6.22 14.11
CA GLU A 67 16.73 -7.33 13.35
C GLU A 67 17.32 -6.88 12.00
N ALA A 68 17.17 -5.60 11.63
CA ALA A 68 17.55 -5.08 10.32
C ALA A 68 18.23 -3.70 10.41
N THR A 69 19.09 -3.41 9.45
CA THR A 69 19.55 -2.04 9.23
C THR A 69 18.43 -1.14 8.70
N LEU A 70 18.59 0.17 8.81
CA LEU A 70 17.64 1.16 8.29
C LEU A 70 17.39 0.97 6.79
N ALA A 71 18.42 0.65 6.00
CA ALA A 71 18.29 0.36 4.58
C ALA A 71 17.45 -0.89 4.33
N GLU A 72 17.76 -2.01 4.99
CA GLU A 72 17.04 -3.27 4.82
C GLU A 72 15.56 -3.13 5.20
N ALA A 73 15.27 -2.49 6.34
CA ALA A 73 13.90 -2.30 6.80
C ALA A 73 13.08 -1.37 5.88
N LEU A 74 13.70 -0.34 5.30
CA LEU A 74 13.03 0.54 4.34
C LEU A 74 12.92 -0.07 2.93
N LEU A 75 13.81 -0.99 2.57
CA LEU A 75 13.80 -1.71 1.29
C LEU A 75 13.05 -3.05 1.36
N GLU A 76 12.32 -3.31 2.44
CA GLU A 76 11.41 -4.45 2.54
C GLU A 76 10.56 -4.55 1.26
N PRO A 77 10.61 -5.67 0.53
CA PRO A 77 9.97 -5.77 -0.78
C PRO A 77 8.47 -5.47 -0.72
N THR A 78 7.96 -4.83 -1.78
CA THR A 78 6.53 -4.61 -1.92
C THR A 78 5.80 -5.96 -1.95
N ARG A 79 4.91 -6.17 -0.98
CA ARG A 79 4.09 -7.38 -0.91
C ARG A 79 3.22 -7.53 -2.16
N ILE A 80 3.26 -8.70 -2.79
CA ILE A 80 2.49 -9.03 -4.00
C ILE A 80 1.26 -9.86 -3.62
N TYR A 81 0.06 -9.30 -3.82
CA TYR A 81 -1.21 -9.91 -3.41
C TYR A 81 -1.90 -10.77 -4.48
N VAL A 82 -1.32 -10.88 -5.68
CA VAL A 82 -1.98 -11.46 -6.87
C VAL A 82 -2.55 -12.86 -6.62
N LYS A 83 -1.77 -13.76 -6.00
CA LYS A 83 -2.19 -15.16 -5.81
C LYS A 83 -3.39 -15.30 -4.87
N SER A 84 -3.38 -14.59 -3.74
CA SER A 84 -4.46 -14.65 -2.75
C SER A 84 -5.73 -13.98 -3.28
N ILE A 85 -5.59 -12.84 -3.94
CA ILE A 85 -6.72 -12.10 -4.53
C ILE A 85 -7.37 -12.92 -5.65
N LEU A 86 -6.59 -13.47 -6.60
CA LEU A 86 -7.14 -14.30 -7.68
C LEU A 86 -7.88 -15.53 -7.14
N LYS A 87 -7.38 -16.14 -6.06
CA LYS A 87 -8.06 -17.26 -5.39
C LYS A 87 -9.39 -16.81 -4.78
N ALA A 88 -9.42 -15.66 -4.12
CA ALA A 88 -10.64 -15.12 -3.52
C ALA A 88 -11.69 -14.79 -4.59
N ILE A 89 -11.31 -14.08 -5.66
CA ILE A 89 -12.21 -13.74 -6.78
C ILE A 89 -12.89 -15.01 -7.33
N ARG A 90 -12.09 -16.05 -7.63
CA ARG A 90 -12.59 -17.30 -8.23
C ARG A 90 -13.52 -18.11 -7.31
N ASN A 91 -13.28 -18.06 -6.00
CA ASN A 91 -13.94 -18.96 -5.05
C ASN A 91 -15.16 -18.35 -4.37
N THR A 92 -15.24 -17.02 -4.26
CA THR A 92 -16.33 -16.37 -3.51
C THR A 92 -17.27 -15.55 -4.38
N HIS A 93 -16.78 -14.99 -5.50
CA HIS A 93 -17.48 -13.96 -6.28
C HIS A 93 -17.95 -12.74 -5.43
N GLY A 94 -17.41 -12.57 -4.22
CA GLY A 94 -17.83 -11.52 -3.28
C GLY A 94 -16.96 -10.26 -3.30
N ILE A 95 -15.91 -10.23 -4.13
CA ILE A 95 -15.07 -9.04 -4.29
C ILE A 95 -15.71 -8.16 -5.34
N LYS A 96 -16.24 -7.00 -4.92
CA LYS A 96 -16.89 -6.02 -5.79
C LYS A 96 -15.94 -4.98 -6.38
N ALA A 97 -14.85 -4.66 -5.68
CA ALA A 97 -13.85 -3.71 -6.12
C ALA A 97 -12.49 -3.99 -5.46
N LEU A 98 -11.42 -3.48 -6.04
CA LEU A 98 -10.07 -3.54 -5.50
C LEU A 98 -9.33 -2.23 -5.73
N ALA A 99 -8.94 -1.54 -4.66
CA ALA A 99 -8.08 -0.37 -4.73
C ALA A 99 -6.65 -0.75 -4.32
N HIS A 100 -5.68 -0.55 -5.23
CA HIS A 100 -4.27 -0.70 -4.87
C HIS A 100 -3.76 0.62 -4.28
N ILE A 101 -3.40 0.60 -3.00
CA ILE A 101 -2.95 1.80 -2.29
C ILE A 101 -1.50 2.10 -2.66
N THR A 102 -1.31 3.14 -3.46
CA THR A 102 -0.01 3.57 -3.98
C THR A 102 0.22 5.05 -3.65
N GLY A 103 0.82 5.84 -4.56
CA GLY A 103 0.90 7.30 -4.42
C GLY A 103 -0.47 7.90 -4.12
N GLY A 104 -0.50 8.88 -3.20
CA GLY A 104 -1.73 9.53 -2.74
C GLY A 104 -2.51 8.81 -1.63
N GLY A 105 -2.15 7.56 -1.28
CA GLY A 105 -2.73 6.85 -0.13
C GLY A 105 -4.23 6.55 -0.29
N PHE A 106 -4.94 6.39 0.83
CA PHE A 106 -6.38 6.11 0.83
C PHE A 106 -7.22 7.18 0.10
N PRO A 107 -7.02 8.50 0.33
CA PRO A 107 -7.87 9.53 -0.26
C PRO A 107 -7.84 9.55 -1.79
N GLU A 108 -6.71 9.19 -2.41
CA GLU A 108 -6.63 9.18 -3.87
C GLU A 108 -6.98 7.84 -4.50
N ASN A 109 -6.73 6.71 -3.82
CA ASN A 109 -6.85 5.39 -4.46
C ASN A 109 -8.22 4.75 -4.23
N ILE A 110 -8.83 4.89 -3.05
CA ILE A 110 -10.13 4.28 -2.74
C ILE A 110 -11.26 4.86 -3.62
N PRO A 111 -11.40 6.19 -3.79
CA PRO A 111 -12.51 6.73 -4.58
C PRO A 111 -12.50 6.33 -6.06
N ARG A 112 -11.36 5.88 -6.61
CA ARG A 112 -11.24 5.48 -8.03
C ARG A 112 -12.07 4.25 -8.39
N VAL A 113 -12.46 3.45 -7.41
CA VAL A 113 -13.19 2.19 -7.61
C VAL A 113 -14.62 2.23 -7.06
N LEU A 114 -15.02 3.36 -6.45
CA LEU A 114 -16.35 3.56 -5.92
C LEU A 114 -17.23 4.28 -6.95
N PRO A 115 -18.56 4.04 -6.97
CA PRO A 115 -19.47 4.86 -7.72
C PRO A 115 -19.51 6.29 -7.15
N LYS A 116 -19.90 7.27 -7.99
CA LYS A 116 -19.79 8.72 -7.66
C LYS A 116 -20.53 9.14 -6.39
N ASP A 117 -21.63 8.46 -6.08
CA ASP A 117 -22.51 8.80 -4.97
C ASP A 117 -22.11 8.07 -3.67
N PHE A 118 -20.98 7.35 -3.67
CA PHE A 118 -20.48 6.61 -2.52
C PHE A 118 -19.13 7.14 -2.02
N SER A 119 -18.92 7.03 -0.72
CA SER A 119 -17.65 7.26 -0.04
C SER A 119 -17.34 6.09 0.89
N ALA A 120 -16.06 5.80 1.09
CA ALA A 120 -15.63 4.84 2.10
C ALA A 120 -15.48 5.53 3.46
N GLU A 121 -15.99 4.88 4.51
CA GLU A 121 -15.69 5.21 5.89
C GLU A 121 -14.66 4.21 6.42
N LEU A 122 -13.60 4.71 7.06
CA LEU A 122 -12.51 3.90 7.57
C LEU A 122 -12.38 4.15 9.08
N ASP A 123 -12.51 3.09 9.86
CA ASP A 123 -12.04 3.08 11.24
C ASP A 123 -10.51 2.91 11.22
N LEU A 124 -9.79 4.02 11.43
CA LEU A 124 -8.33 4.00 11.44
C LEU A 124 -7.75 3.33 12.70
N ASP A 125 -8.51 3.28 13.80
CA ASP A 125 -8.08 2.61 15.03
C ASP A 125 -8.10 1.08 14.87
N ALA A 126 -8.91 0.57 13.92
CA ALA A 126 -8.94 -0.84 13.54
C ALA A 126 -7.76 -1.26 12.63
N ILE A 127 -6.92 -0.33 12.18
CA ILE A 127 -5.81 -0.60 11.26
C ILE A 127 -4.49 -0.64 12.03
N GLU A 128 -3.86 -1.81 12.07
CA GLU A 128 -2.49 -1.92 12.57
C GLU A 128 -1.51 -1.29 11.57
N VAL A 129 -0.93 -0.16 11.97
CA VAL A 129 0.02 0.58 11.15
C VAL A 129 1.44 0.05 11.37
N PRO A 130 2.16 -0.39 10.31
CA PRO A 130 3.55 -0.81 10.46
C PRO A 130 4.43 0.24 11.13
N ALA A 131 5.27 -0.18 12.08
CA ALA A 131 6.06 0.71 12.96
C ALA A 131 6.94 1.73 12.21
N VAL A 132 7.36 1.41 10.99
CA VAL A 132 8.10 2.33 10.10
C VAL A 132 7.37 3.67 9.89
N PHE A 133 6.03 3.66 9.79
CA PHE A 133 5.26 4.87 9.56
C PHE A 133 5.24 5.76 10.80
N SER A 134 5.08 5.20 11.99
CA SER A 134 5.15 5.93 13.26
C SER A 134 6.53 6.56 13.45
N TRP A 135 7.60 5.86 13.07
CA TRP A 135 8.95 6.42 13.10
C TRP A 135 9.14 7.55 12.09
N LEU A 136 8.67 7.39 10.85
CA LEU A 136 8.74 8.44 9.82
C LEU A 136 7.96 9.69 10.24
N ALA A 137 6.74 9.53 10.74
CA ALA A 137 5.89 10.62 11.24
C ALA A 137 6.59 11.42 12.34
N LYS A 138 7.07 10.72 13.38
CA LYS A 138 7.79 11.34 14.50
C LYS A 138 9.08 12.02 14.09
N THR A 139 9.88 11.38 13.23
CA THR A 139 11.21 11.89 12.83
C THR A 139 11.09 13.05 11.83
N GLY A 140 10.09 13.00 10.95
CA GLY A 140 9.83 14.00 9.93
C GLY A 140 8.95 15.17 10.39
N GLY A 141 8.25 15.02 11.53
CA GLY A 141 7.24 15.98 11.98
C GLY A 141 6.04 16.05 11.04
N VAL A 142 5.60 14.89 10.54
CA VAL A 142 4.47 14.74 9.60
C VAL A 142 3.39 13.84 10.15
#